data_AF-A0A352NS17-F1
#
_entry.id   AF-A0A352NS17-F1
#
_cell.length_a   1.000
_cell.length_b   1.000
_cell.length_c   1.000
_cell.angle_alpha   90.00
_cell.angle_beta   90.00
_cell.angle_gamma   90.00
#
_symmetry.space_group_name_H-M   'P 1'
#
loop_
_entity.id
_entity.type
_entity.pdbx_description
1 polymer ?
#
loop_
_entity_poly.entity_id
_entity_poly.type
_entity_poly.pdbx_seq_one_letter_code
_entity_poly.pdbx_strand_id
1 'polypeptide(L)'
;ASREQGGNLIVKEQWLEKPSWDIYVQIIDEESEKLARAICNQRCVYVPYLGKNDHPADIKNAFVLEGEKCGKQNFLHSLTPSDWIELDVKGEEFEVFDFFKYEEYLPTGLDSTTHLYETVNFVYSNMGVLDVRCDVIQVQEKQNGQNIKKNLVFF
;
A
#
# COMPACT_ATOMS: atom_id res chain seq x y z
N ALA A 1 -1.78 -11.69 -44.01
CA ALA A 1 -1.39 -13.06 -43.66
C ALA A 1 0.09 -13.23 -43.97
N SER A 2 0.98 -13.15 -42.96
CA SER A 2 2.42 -13.40 -43.15
C SER A 2 2.81 -14.67 -42.39
N ARG A 3 3.49 -15.58 -43.09
CA ARG A 3 3.99 -16.86 -42.62
C ARG A 3 5.39 -16.66 -42.01
N GLU A 4 5.49 -16.00 -40.86
CA GLU A 4 6.78 -15.90 -40.15
C GLU A 4 6.99 -17.11 -39.26
N GLN A 5 7.82 -18.01 -39.76
CA GLN A 5 8.27 -19.25 -39.14
C GLN A 5 9.34 -18.91 -38.09
N GLY A 6 8.96 -18.88 -36.81
CA GLY A 6 9.90 -18.93 -35.68
C GLY A 6 10.73 -17.66 -35.42
N GLY A 7 10.12 -16.64 -34.81
CA GLY A 7 10.87 -15.55 -34.18
C GLY A 7 11.18 -15.88 -32.72
N ASN A 8 12.46 -15.82 -32.31
CA ASN A 8 12.81 -15.87 -30.89
C ASN A 8 12.25 -14.63 -30.18
N LEU A 9 11.40 -14.83 -29.18
CA LEU A 9 10.94 -13.75 -28.31
C LEU A 9 12.08 -13.39 -27.34
N ILE A 10 12.75 -12.27 -27.58
CA ILE A 10 13.72 -11.73 -26.64
C ILE A 10 12.96 -10.85 -25.64
N VAL A 11 12.77 -11.36 -24.43
CA VAL A 11 12.20 -10.60 -23.31
C VAL A 11 13.34 -10.09 -22.42
N LYS A 12 13.32 -8.81 -22.07
CA LYS A 12 14.17 -8.24 -21.03
C LYS A 12 13.28 -7.91 -19.83
N GLU A 13 13.67 -8.38 -18.65
CA GLU A 13 12.93 -8.17 -17.42
C GLU A 13 13.82 -7.48 -16.38
N GLN A 14 13.19 -6.67 -15.53
CA GLN A 14 13.80 -6.04 -14.37
C GLN A 14 12.88 -6.30 -13.18
N TRP A 15 13.46 -6.65 -12.03
CA TRP A 15 12.73 -6.91 -10.79
C TRP A 15 13.45 -6.30 -9.58
N LEU A 16 12.76 -6.24 -8.45
CA LEU A 16 13.31 -5.81 -7.18
C LEU A 16 14.08 -6.96 -6.51
N GLU A 17 15.25 -6.66 -5.96
CA GLU A 17 16.04 -7.63 -5.19
C GLU A 17 15.62 -7.62 -3.72
N LYS A 18 15.17 -8.77 -3.21
CA LYS A 18 14.75 -9.00 -1.82
C LYS A 18 13.77 -7.95 -1.27
N PRO A 19 12.67 -7.65 -1.97
CA PRO A 19 11.73 -6.66 -1.48
C PRO A 19 10.97 -7.18 -0.24
N SER A 20 10.56 -6.26 0.63
CA SER A 20 9.82 -6.56 1.86
C SER A 20 8.94 -5.36 2.22
N TRP A 21 7.70 -5.64 2.63
CA TRP A 21 6.72 -4.61 3.00
C TRP A 21 5.88 -5.05 4.20
N ASP A 22 5.47 -4.08 5.00
CA ASP A 22 4.37 -4.23 5.96
C ASP A 22 3.05 -3.91 5.26
N ILE A 23 2.07 -4.81 5.33
CA ILE A 23 0.75 -4.64 4.71
C ILE A 23 -0.31 -4.58 5.80
N TYR A 24 -1.11 -3.52 5.79
CA TYR A 24 -2.24 -3.35 6.70
C TYR A 24 -3.55 -3.52 5.94
N VAL A 25 -4.44 -4.33 6.49
CA VAL A 25 -5.77 -4.57 5.93
C VAL A 25 -6.79 -4.27 7.03
N GLN A 26 -7.77 -3.43 6.73
CA GLN A 26 -8.84 -3.13 7.67
C GLN A 26 -9.84 -4.29 7.69
N ILE A 27 -10.23 -4.72 8.88
CA ILE A 27 -11.27 -5.75 9.08
C ILE A 27 -12.58 -5.03 9.38
N ILE A 28 -13.50 -5.04 8.41
CA ILE A 28 -14.75 -4.25 8.45
C ILE A 28 -16.00 -5.09 8.17
N ASP A 29 -15.84 -6.29 7.63
CA ASP A 29 -16.94 -7.15 7.18
C ASP A 29 -16.57 -8.64 7.24
N GLU A 30 -17.51 -9.51 6.86
CA GLU A 30 -17.33 -10.96 6.90
C GLU A 30 -16.19 -11.45 5.99
N GLU A 31 -15.98 -10.81 4.83
CA GLU A 31 -14.95 -11.22 3.88
C GLU A 31 -13.55 -10.84 4.34
N SER A 32 -13.37 -9.63 4.88
CA SER A 32 -12.12 -9.21 5.52
C SER A 32 -11.79 -10.03 6.77
N GLU A 33 -12.81 -10.48 7.53
CA GLU A 33 -12.61 -11.44 8.62
C GLU A 33 -12.11 -12.81 8.13
N LYS A 34 -12.71 -13.34 7.05
CA LYS A 34 -12.27 -14.60 6.44
C LYS A 34 -10.82 -14.49 5.96
N LEU A 35 -10.48 -13.39 5.32
CA LEU A 35 -9.12 -13.09 4.87
C LEU A 35 -8.14 -13.05 6.06
N ALA A 36 -8.46 -12.29 7.10
CA ALA A 36 -7.62 -12.19 8.30
C ALA A 36 -7.37 -13.56 8.94
N ARG A 37 -8.42 -14.39 9.06
CA ARG A 37 -8.29 -15.77 9.57
C ARG A 37 -7.44 -16.65 8.66
N ALA A 38 -7.56 -16.53 7.34
CA ALA A 38 -6.75 -17.30 6.40
C ALA A 38 -5.26 -16.93 6.54
N ILE A 39 -4.96 -15.64 6.49
CA ILE A 39 -3.59 -15.10 6.57
C ILE A 39 -2.93 -15.41 7.91
N CYS A 40 -3.61 -15.17 9.03
CA CYS A 40 -3.05 -15.45 10.36
C CYS A 40 -2.81 -16.95 10.61
N ASN A 41 -3.57 -17.83 9.94
CA ASN A 41 -3.39 -19.28 10.01
C ASN A 41 -2.53 -19.84 8.87
N GLN A 42 -1.87 -18.99 8.08
CA GLN A 42 -1.02 -19.40 6.94
C GLN A 42 -1.75 -20.33 5.96
N ARG A 43 -3.05 -20.08 5.73
CA ARG A 43 -3.87 -20.84 4.79
C ARG A 43 -4.10 -20.03 3.52
N CYS A 44 -3.86 -20.67 2.37
CA CYS A 44 -4.11 -20.08 1.06
C CYS A 44 -4.62 -21.15 0.09
N VAL A 45 -5.51 -20.76 -0.82
CA VAL A 45 -5.93 -21.62 -1.95
C VAL A 45 -4.86 -21.58 -3.06
N TYR A 46 -4.23 -20.42 -3.26
CA TYR A 46 -3.16 -20.18 -4.20
C TYR A 46 -1.95 -19.60 -3.49
N VAL A 47 -0.74 -19.96 -3.96
CA VAL A 47 0.51 -19.45 -3.39
C VAL A 47 0.59 -17.94 -3.66
N PRO A 48 0.79 -17.09 -2.64
CA PRO A 48 0.95 -15.65 -2.84
C PRO A 48 2.26 -15.36 -3.57
N TYR A 49 2.26 -14.32 -4.42
CA TYR A 49 3.41 -13.90 -5.21
C TYR A 49 3.41 -12.38 -5.44
N LEU A 50 4.57 -11.83 -5.76
CA LEU A 50 4.78 -10.39 -6.00
C LEU A 50 4.81 -10.10 -7.51
N GLY A 51 3.70 -9.60 -8.04
CA GLY A 51 3.57 -9.21 -9.45
C GLY A 51 3.38 -10.39 -10.41
N LYS A 52 4.31 -11.34 -10.42
CA LYS A 52 4.27 -12.55 -11.27
C LYS A 52 4.50 -13.83 -10.46
N ASN A 53 4.03 -14.95 -11.00
CA ASN A 53 4.00 -16.25 -10.30
C ASN A 53 5.38 -16.90 -10.08
N ASP A 54 6.43 -16.40 -10.72
CA ASP A 54 7.83 -16.74 -10.51
C ASP A 54 8.49 -15.96 -9.34
N HIS A 55 7.74 -15.09 -8.68
CA HIS A 55 8.17 -14.33 -7.50
C HIS A 55 7.33 -14.69 -6.27
N PRO A 56 7.45 -15.91 -5.71
CA PRO A 56 6.68 -16.31 -4.54
C PRO A 56 6.93 -15.38 -3.35
N ALA A 57 5.86 -15.09 -2.60
CA ALA A 57 5.89 -14.18 -1.47
C ALA A 57 5.80 -14.96 -0.14
N ASP A 58 6.69 -14.64 0.80
CA ASP A 58 6.54 -15.10 2.18
C ASP A 58 5.70 -14.10 2.98
N ILE A 59 4.65 -14.58 3.65
CA ILE A 59 3.92 -13.78 4.65
C ILE A 59 4.40 -14.21 6.03
N LYS A 60 5.13 -13.31 6.71
CA LYS A 60 5.74 -13.57 8.03
C LYS A 60 5.04 -12.72 9.08
N ASN A 61 4.90 -13.27 10.28
CA ASN A 61 4.39 -12.55 11.46
C ASN A 61 3.07 -11.83 11.19
N ALA A 62 2.09 -12.50 10.59
CA ALA A 62 0.75 -11.95 10.44
C ALA A 62 -0.02 -12.05 11.77
N PHE A 63 -0.60 -10.94 12.21
CA PHE A 63 -1.44 -10.86 13.40
C PHE A 63 -2.46 -9.74 13.28
N VAL A 64 -3.48 -9.79 14.13
CA VAL A 64 -4.49 -8.73 14.25
C VAL A 64 -3.97 -7.67 15.21
N LEU A 65 -4.07 -6.41 14.79
CA LEU A 65 -3.75 -5.23 15.59
C LEU A 65 -5.04 -4.47 15.89
N GLU A 66 -5.15 -3.97 17.12
CA GLU A 66 -6.16 -2.99 17.46
C GLU A 66 -5.69 -1.59 17.01
N GLY A 67 -6.61 -0.85 16.41
CA GLY A 67 -6.38 0.52 15.98
C GLY A 67 -7.50 1.41 16.48
N GLU A 68 -7.17 2.66 16.78
CA GLU A 68 -8.13 3.65 17.26
C GLU A 68 -8.25 4.79 16.27
N LYS A 69 -9.48 5.28 16.07
CA LYS A 69 -9.69 6.52 15.32
C LYS A 69 -9.03 7.67 16.08
N CYS A 70 -8.17 8.41 15.40
CA CYS A 70 -7.53 9.59 15.96
C CYS A 70 -7.91 10.85 15.17
N GLY A 71 -7.76 12.01 15.81
CA GLY A 71 -7.91 13.30 15.14
C GLY A 71 -6.78 13.60 14.16
N LYS A 72 -6.69 14.86 13.73
CA LYS A 72 -5.67 15.34 12.79
C LYS A 72 -4.26 14.89 13.20
N GLN A 73 -3.53 14.30 12.25
CA GLN A 73 -2.16 13.85 12.42
C GLN A 73 -1.23 14.64 11.51
N ASN A 74 -0.02 14.90 11.99
CA ASN A 74 0.98 15.65 11.23
C ASN A 74 1.65 14.81 10.13
N PHE A 75 1.62 13.48 10.25
CA PHE A 75 2.27 12.55 9.33
C PHE A 75 1.42 11.31 9.12
N LEU A 76 1.43 10.79 7.90
CA LEU A 76 0.75 9.56 7.50
C LEU A 76 1.78 8.50 7.09
N HIS A 77 1.48 7.24 7.36
CA HIS A 77 2.39 6.10 7.13
C HIS A 77 1.82 5.14 6.07
N SER A 78 0.86 5.61 5.27
CA SER A 78 0.15 4.84 4.25
C SER A 78 0.12 5.60 2.92
N LEU A 79 0.07 4.86 1.82
CA LEU A 79 -0.39 5.39 0.54
C LEU A 79 -1.82 5.91 0.72
N THR A 80 -2.04 7.16 0.36
CA THR A 80 -3.31 7.84 0.61
C THR A 80 -3.80 8.52 -0.67
N PRO A 81 -5.10 8.48 -1.01
CA PRO A 81 -5.60 9.24 -2.15
C PRO A 81 -5.22 10.71 -2.04
N SER A 82 -4.67 11.30 -3.09
CA SER A 82 -4.14 12.67 -3.08
C SER A 82 -5.20 13.69 -2.65
N ASP A 83 -6.44 13.47 -3.05
CA ASP A 83 -7.55 14.41 -2.81
C ASP A 83 -8.06 14.37 -1.36
N TRP A 84 -7.58 13.42 -0.55
CA TRP A 84 -7.94 13.28 0.86
C TRP A 84 -7.01 14.06 1.79
N ILE A 85 -5.87 14.54 1.29
CA ILE A 85 -4.86 15.19 2.14
C ILE A 85 -4.36 16.50 1.52
N GLU A 86 -3.92 17.41 2.38
CA GLU A 86 -3.17 18.61 2.00
C GLU A 86 -1.78 18.54 2.62
N LEU A 87 -0.73 18.41 1.80
CA LEU A 87 0.66 18.36 2.28
C LEU A 87 1.20 19.76 2.57
N ASP A 88 2.02 19.87 3.61
CA ASP A 88 2.76 21.09 3.93
C ASP A 88 4.02 21.19 3.05
N VAL A 89 3.83 21.70 1.83
CA VAL A 89 4.89 21.89 0.83
C VAL A 89 5.61 23.24 1.03
N LYS A 90 5.13 24.12 1.92
CA LYS A 90 5.62 25.51 2.03
C LYS A 90 6.93 25.66 2.82
N GLY A 91 7.51 24.57 3.31
CA GLY A 91 8.78 24.56 4.06
C GLY A 91 10.05 24.62 3.19
N GLU A 92 9.95 24.82 1.88
CA GLU A 92 11.09 24.77 0.92
C GLU A 92 12.19 25.84 1.12
N GLU A 93 12.04 26.79 2.06
CA GLU A 93 13.07 27.81 2.31
C GLU A 93 14.09 27.48 3.42
N PHE A 94 14.04 26.32 4.08
CA PHE A 94 15.05 25.97 5.09
C PHE A 94 15.61 24.54 4.91
N GLU A 95 16.86 24.49 4.44
CA GLU A 95 17.93 23.53 4.74
C GLU A 95 17.62 22.01 4.81
N VAL A 96 18.22 21.24 3.89
CA VAL A 96 18.80 19.90 4.11
C VAL A 96 17.91 18.85 4.80
N PHE A 97 16.63 18.78 4.47
CA PHE A 97 15.82 17.59 4.78
C PHE A 97 15.59 16.78 3.50
N ASP A 98 15.88 15.47 3.56
CA ASP A 98 15.58 14.50 2.50
C ASP A 98 14.06 14.26 2.46
N PHE A 99 13.30 15.25 1.99
CA PHE A 99 11.89 15.09 1.69
C PHE A 99 11.73 14.24 0.43
N PHE A 100 10.84 13.26 0.50
CA PHE A 100 10.43 12.51 -0.69
C PHE A 100 8.92 12.61 -0.86
N LYS A 101 8.48 12.60 -2.11
CA LYS A 101 7.07 12.49 -2.47
C LYS A 101 6.96 11.45 -3.59
N TYR A 102 6.26 10.37 -3.30
CA TYR A 102 5.88 9.36 -4.26
C TYR A 102 4.44 9.58 -4.69
N GLU A 103 4.17 9.56 -6.00
CA GLU A 103 2.83 9.66 -6.55
C GLU A 103 2.61 8.64 -7.67
N GLU A 104 1.46 7.98 -7.65
CA GLU A 104 1.08 6.99 -8.66
C GLU A 104 -0.44 6.87 -8.79
N TYR A 105 -0.93 6.66 -10.01
CA TYR A 105 -2.33 6.28 -10.24
C TYR A 105 -2.52 4.78 -10.04
N LEU A 106 -3.26 4.38 -9.01
CA LEU A 106 -3.53 2.98 -8.67
C LEU A 106 -4.99 2.61 -8.94
N PRO A 107 -5.27 1.37 -9.38
CA PRO A 107 -6.63 0.90 -9.55
C PRO A 107 -7.34 0.79 -8.19
N THR A 108 -8.56 1.32 -8.12
CA THR A 108 -9.42 1.29 -6.93
C THR A 108 -10.73 0.56 -7.17
N GLY A 109 -11.08 0.35 -8.43
CA GLY A 109 -12.32 -0.30 -8.84
C GLY A 109 -12.28 -0.74 -10.29
N LEU A 110 -13.39 -1.31 -10.72
CA LEU A 110 -13.65 -1.64 -12.11
C LEU A 110 -14.91 -0.89 -12.54
N ASP A 111 -14.83 -0.21 -13.68
CA ASP A 111 -15.98 0.42 -14.28
C ASP A 111 -17.06 -0.64 -14.56
N SER A 112 -18.27 -0.40 -14.05
CA SER A 112 -19.36 -1.38 -14.09
C SER A 112 -19.81 -1.81 -15.48
N THR A 113 -19.49 -1.03 -16.52
CA THR A 113 -19.91 -1.28 -17.89
C THR A 113 -18.78 -1.90 -18.72
N THR A 114 -17.61 -1.28 -18.69
CA THR A 114 -16.46 -1.60 -19.53
C THR A 114 -15.49 -2.57 -18.86
N HIS A 115 -15.59 -2.77 -17.54
CA HIS A 115 -14.67 -3.57 -16.73
C HIS A 115 -13.21 -3.11 -16.84
N LEU A 116 -12.98 -1.84 -17.22
CA LEU A 116 -11.68 -1.21 -17.17
C LEU A 116 -11.40 -0.72 -15.76
N TYR A 117 -10.11 -0.61 -15.40
CA TYR A 117 -9.73 -0.08 -14.10
C TYR A 117 -10.13 1.39 -13.94
N GLU A 118 -10.78 1.68 -12.82
CA GLU A 118 -10.93 3.03 -12.31
C GLU A 118 -9.70 3.34 -11.45
N THR A 119 -8.98 4.40 -11.79
CA THR A 119 -7.73 4.75 -11.12
C THR A 119 -7.83 6.04 -10.34
N VAL A 120 -7.21 6.07 -9.16
CA VAL A 120 -7.09 7.25 -8.30
C VAL A 120 -5.62 7.56 -8.09
N ASN A 121 -5.25 8.84 -8.00
CA ASN A 121 -3.89 9.25 -7.67
C ASN A 121 -3.64 9.05 -6.17
N PHE A 122 -2.58 8.32 -5.83
CA PHE A 122 -2.12 8.09 -4.47
C PHE A 122 -0.81 8.81 -4.22
N VAL A 123 -0.65 9.30 -3.00
CA VAL A 123 0.58 9.94 -2.53
C VAL A 123 1.12 9.22 -1.29
N TYR A 124 2.44 9.09 -1.22
CA TYR A 124 3.18 8.68 -0.04
C TYR A 124 4.41 9.57 0.16
N SER A 125 4.59 10.11 1.36
CA SER A 125 5.61 11.11 1.63
C SER A 125 5.95 11.16 3.12
N ASN A 126 7.15 11.65 3.43
CA ASN A 126 7.55 12.05 4.79
C ASN A 126 7.25 13.54 5.11
N MET A 127 6.56 14.25 4.22
CA MET A 127 6.14 15.65 4.43
C MET A 127 5.04 15.74 5.49
N GLY A 128 4.96 16.90 6.15
CA GLY A 128 3.88 17.22 7.07
C GLY A 128 2.52 17.30 6.36
N VAL A 129 1.44 17.08 7.10
CA VAL A 129 0.06 17.14 6.59
C VAL A 129 -0.71 18.27 7.27
N LEU A 130 -1.20 19.21 6.47
CA LEU A 130 -2.01 20.36 6.90
C LEU A 130 -3.46 19.97 7.16
N ASP A 131 -4.01 19.09 6.33
CA ASP A 131 -5.39 18.62 6.45
C ASP A 131 -5.56 17.18 5.98
N VAL A 132 -6.49 16.45 6.63
CA VAL A 132 -6.88 15.08 6.27
C VAL A 132 -8.40 15.01 6.31
N ARG A 133 -9.01 14.59 5.21
CA ARG A 133 -10.46 14.58 4.98
C ARG A 133 -11.11 13.21 5.17
N CYS A 134 -10.42 12.31 5.88
CA CYS A 134 -10.85 10.95 6.15
C CYS A 134 -10.51 10.55 7.59
N ASP A 135 -11.03 9.40 8.03
CA ASP A 135 -10.68 8.81 9.31
C ASP A 135 -9.22 8.32 9.27
N VAL A 136 -8.43 8.75 10.27
CA VAL A 136 -7.08 8.23 10.48
C VAL A 136 -7.12 7.22 11.61
N ILE A 137 -6.56 6.04 11.37
CA ILE A 137 -6.44 4.97 12.36
C ILE A 137 -5.01 4.96 12.89
N GLN A 138 -4.86 5.18 14.19
CA GLN A 138 -3.57 5.02 14.86
C GLN A 138 -3.42 3.60 15.37
N VAL A 139 -2.31 2.95 15.01
CA VAL A 139 -1.91 1.63 15.52
C VAL A 139 -0.57 1.72 16.25
N GLN A 140 -0.36 0.82 17.21
CA GLN A 140 0.90 0.67 17.91
C GLN A 140 1.48 -0.72 17.65
N GLU A 141 2.70 -0.76 17.15
CA GLU A 141 3.41 -2.00 16.89
C GLU A 141 4.75 -2.04 17.60
N LYS A 142 5.22 -3.25 17.94
CA LYS A 142 6.56 -3.44 18.49
C LYS A 142 7.52 -3.80 17.37
N GLN A 143 8.46 -2.91 17.07
CA GLN A 143 9.59 -3.22 16.20
C GLN A 143 10.89 -3.10 16.98
N ASN A 144 11.72 -4.16 16.97
CA ASN A 144 13.01 -4.20 17.68
C ASN A 144 12.93 -3.80 19.18
N GLY A 145 11.81 -4.13 19.84
CA GLY A 145 11.58 -3.80 21.25
C GLY A 145 11.11 -2.36 21.51
N GLN A 146 10.94 -1.54 20.48
CA GLN A 146 10.38 -0.19 20.57
C GLN A 146 8.93 -0.15 20.10
N ASN A 147 8.10 0.64 20.77
CA ASN A 147 6.72 0.90 20.34
C ASN A 147 6.76 1.99 19.26
N ILE A 148 6.36 1.63 18.04
CA ILE A 148 6.21 2.55 16.91
C ILE A 148 4.72 2.85 16.73
N LYS A 149 4.40 4.13 16.59
CA LYS A 149 3.06 4.60 16.24
C LYS A 149 2.98 4.79 14.74
N LYS A 150 1.96 4.21 14.11
CA LYS A 150 1.65 4.44 12.69
C LYS A 150 0.26 5.03 12.58
N ASN A 151 0.15 6.06 11.76
CA ASN A 151 -1.09 6.74 11.41
C ASN A 151 -1.47 6.29 10.00
N LEU A 152 -2.53 5.51 9.88
CA LEU A 152 -2.92 4.81 8.66
C LEU A 152 -4.25 5.35 8.14
N VAL A 153 -4.33 5.47 6.82
CA VAL A 153 -5.56 5.72 6.09
C VAL A 153 -5.91 4.47 5.30
N PHE A 154 -7.18 4.10 5.33
CA PHE A 154 -7.76 3.00 4.56
C PHE A 154 -8.77 3.57 3.57
N PHE A 155 -8.82 3.03 2.35
CA PHE A 155 -9.60 3.54 1.23
C PHE A 155 -10.40 2.43 0.55
#